data_AF-A0A9E5YXL6-F1
#
_entry.id   AF-A0A9E5YXL6-F1
#
_cell.length_a   1.000
_cell.length_b   1.000
_cell.length_c   1.000
_cell.angle_alpha   90.00
_cell.angle_beta   90.00
_cell.angle_gamma   90.00
#
_symmetry.space_group_name_H-M   'P 1'
#
loop_
_entity.id
_entity.type
_entity.pdbx_description
1 polymer ?
#
loop_
_entity_poly.entity_id
_entity_poly.type
_entity_poly.pdbx_seq_one_letter_code
_entity_poly.pdbx_strand_id
1 'polypeptide(L)'
;MPDEDISANDRAVTAHLKSTEDNTQADLHAGALEGLSKKALVENEHYMEALSRLSQKRAAGFDAKVQRRLTPETRRHINTLRQSAMETSSAAESRESLTDTDRFMEFYPGLEGREGGQFTNYPDDPGGPTKFGATQKQYSAYQAGKNDKTPESPSEVKNLTREQAQKFFREHYYDCYRAGEIKDDRIAEHLFDITVNPGPERSAKWAQEAVNAVKGTKSIPEDGIMGSITIGALNELSPGERQQVMDLVAEKRANHYRERAKVDTHVKKKLRGLLNRAYSFRLKKGKQ
;
A
#
# COMPACT_ATOMS: atom_id res chain seq x y z
N MET A 1 -29.90 33.34 30.59
CA MET A 1 -29.36 34.56 29.95
C MET A 1 -29.59 35.73 30.87
N PRO A 2 -28.69 36.74 30.92
CA PRO A 2 -27.43 36.95 30.17
C PRO A 2 -26.20 36.82 31.11
N ASP A 3 -25.05 36.27 30.69
CA ASP A 3 -23.95 36.75 29.82
C ASP A 3 -22.76 37.38 30.59
N GLU A 4 -21.59 36.79 30.30
CA GLU A 4 -20.20 37.30 30.36
C GLU A 4 -19.64 37.67 31.75
N ASP A 5 -18.52 37.09 32.20
CA ASP A 5 -17.22 37.45 31.65
C ASP A 5 -16.16 36.34 31.85
N ILE A 6 -15.55 35.93 30.73
CA ILE A 6 -14.51 34.91 30.57
C ILE A 6 -13.12 35.44 31.05
N SER A 7 -13.04 36.66 31.59
CA SER A 7 -11.76 37.32 31.93
C SER A 7 -11.13 36.98 33.30
N ALA A 8 -11.79 36.21 34.16
CA ALA A 8 -11.24 35.86 35.48
C ALA A 8 -10.26 34.67 35.46
N ASN A 9 -10.45 33.70 34.55
CA ASN A 9 -9.65 32.47 34.52
C ASN A 9 -8.23 32.71 33.94
N ASP A 10 -8.07 33.67 33.04
CA ASP A 10 -6.77 34.03 32.45
C ASP A 10 -5.85 34.79 33.42
N ARG A 11 -6.41 35.46 34.43
CA ARG A 11 -5.62 36.15 35.47
C ARG A 11 -5.12 35.19 36.56
N ALA A 12 -5.83 34.10 36.84
CA ALA A 12 -5.35 33.06 37.75
C ALA A 12 -4.17 32.27 37.16
N VAL A 13 -4.24 31.96 35.86
CA VAL A 13 -3.17 31.24 35.13
C VAL A 13 -1.88 32.07 35.03
N THR A 14 -2.00 33.39 34.85
CA THR A 14 -0.84 34.29 34.76
C THR A 14 -0.18 34.56 36.13
N ALA A 15 -0.92 34.44 37.23
CA ALA A 15 -0.38 34.54 38.59
C ALA A 15 0.26 33.23 39.08
N HIS A 16 -0.24 32.07 38.64
CA HIS A 16 0.30 30.76 39.03
C HIS A 16 1.64 30.40 38.35
N LEU A 17 1.93 31.00 37.18
CA LEU A 17 3.19 30.83 36.46
C LEU A 17 4.36 31.68 36.99
N LYS A 18 4.15 32.45 38.07
CA LYS A 18 5.19 33.32 38.67
C LYS A 18 5.64 32.93 40.08
N SER A 19 5.14 31.85 40.68
CA SER A 19 5.43 31.54 42.10
C SER A 19 5.80 30.08 42.40
N THR A 20 6.39 29.34 41.48
CA THR A 20 6.82 27.95 41.76
C THR A 20 8.32 27.78 41.56
N GLU A 21 9.09 28.51 42.38
CA GLU A 21 10.25 27.90 43.04
C GLU A 21 9.71 27.05 44.21
N ASP A 22 10.37 25.94 44.51
CA ASP A 22 10.08 24.99 45.60
C ASP A 22 8.96 23.94 45.41
N ASN A 23 9.25 23.01 44.51
CA ASN A 23 9.47 21.59 44.81
C ASN A 23 8.83 20.99 46.08
N THR A 24 7.51 20.83 46.15
CA THR A 24 6.85 19.86 47.06
C THR A 24 5.47 19.40 46.55
N GLN A 25 5.38 18.77 45.37
CA GLN A 25 4.22 17.94 44.98
C GLN A 25 4.60 16.83 43.98
N ALA A 26 5.63 16.03 44.33
CA ALA A 26 6.03 14.88 43.53
C ALA A 26 4.96 13.75 43.51
N ASP A 27 4.05 13.71 44.48
CA ASP A 27 3.08 12.60 44.61
C ASP A 27 1.73 12.82 43.92
N LEU A 28 1.43 14.04 43.45
CA LEU A 28 0.24 14.30 42.62
C LEU A 28 0.50 14.14 41.12
N HIS A 29 1.77 13.96 40.73
CA HIS A 29 2.21 13.91 39.33
C HIS A 29 2.07 12.52 38.67
N ALA A 30 1.93 11.45 39.46
CA ALA A 30 1.78 10.10 38.92
C ALA A 30 0.39 9.87 38.27
N GLY A 31 -0.67 10.46 38.83
CA GLY A 31 -2.03 10.40 38.24
C GLY A 31 -2.21 11.31 37.01
N ALA A 32 -1.43 12.39 36.90
CA ALA A 32 -1.46 13.27 35.73
C ALA A 32 -0.78 12.65 34.49
N LEU A 33 0.14 11.70 34.68
CA LEU A 33 0.91 11.07 33.59
C LEU A 33 0.09 10.09 32.73
N GLU A 34 -0.98 9.49 33.24
CA GLU A 34 -1.90 8.69 32.42
C GLU A 34 -2.79 9.56 31.52
N GLY A 35 -3.11 10.79 31.94
CA GLY A 35 -3.84 11.77 31.12
C GLY A 35 -2.99 12.52 30.10
N LEU A 36 -1.69 12.69 30.38
CA LEU A 36 -0.74 13.41 29.52
C LEU A 36 -0.35 12.63 28.25
N SER A 37 -0.52 11.31 28.23
CA SER A 37 -0.20 10.46 27.07
C SER A 37 -0.97 10.86 25.81
N LYS A 38 -2.28 11.16 25.91
CA LYS A 38 -3.10 11.50 24.72
C LYS A 38 -2.87 12.93 24.23
N LYS A 39 -2.66 13.89 25.13
CA LYS A 39 -2.41 15.29 24.72
C LYS A 39 -0.99 15.47 24.17
N ALA A 40 0.00 14.76 24.73
CA ALA A 40 1.36 14.74 24.20
C ALA A 40 1.49 13.98 22.86
N LEU A 41 0.63 12.99 22.58
CA LEU A 41 0.56 12.32 21.28
C LEU A 41 -0.02 13.24 20.19
N VAL A 42 -1.09 13.98 20.50
CA VAL A 42 -1.68 14.97 19.59
C VAL A 42 -0.73 16.16 19.40
N GLU A 43 -0.09 16.67 20.45
CA GLU A 43 0.90 17.74 20.34
C GLU A 43 2.18 17.31 19.58
N ASN A 44 2.53 16.00 19.56
CA ASN A 44 3.61 15.46 18.73
C ASN A 44 3.26 15.42 17.23
N GLU A 45 2.02 15.11 16.87
CA GLU A 45 1.58 15.15 15.46
C GLU A 45 1.68 16.58 14.91
N HIS A 46 1.23 17.57 15.67
CA HIS A 46 1.32 18.97 15.27
C HIS A 46 2.78 19.47 15.21
N TYR A 47 3.67 18.94 16.06
CA TYR A 47 5.11 19.22 16.05
C TYR A 47 5.81 18.62 14.81
N MET A 48 5.52 17.36 14.47
CA MET A 48 6.10 16.69 13.31
C MET A 48 5.55 17.23 11.98
N GLU A 49 4.28 17.63 11.96
CA GLU A 49 3.64 18.28 10.80
C GLU A 49 4.13 19.74 10.61
N ALA A 50 4.43 20.45 11.71
CA ALA A 50 5.08 21.77 11.63
C ALA A 50 6.53 21.67 11.10
N LEU A 51 7.26 20.60 11.45
CA LEU A 51 8.61 20.34 10.92
C LEU A 51 8.60 19.92 9.44
N SER A 52 7.58 19.18 8.99
CA SER A 52 7.44 18.79 7.58
C SER A 52 7.08 19.96 6.66
N ARG A 53 6.41 20.99 7.20
CA ARG A 53 6.05 22.23 6.48
C ARG A 53 7.18 23.27 6.42
N LEU A 54 8.27 23.08 7.16
CA LEU A 54 9.45 23.94 7.09
C LEU A 54 10.46 23.36 6.10
N SER A 55 11.08 24.20 5.26
CA SER A 55 12.23 23.74 4.48
C SER A 55 13.31 23.19 5.42
N GLN A 56 14.02 22.12 5.02
CA GLN A 56 14.99 21.38 5.85
C GLN A 56 15.96 22.31 6.64
N LYS A 57 16.33 23.45 6.04
CA LYS A 57 17.21 24.46 6.63
C LYS A 57 16.58 25.25 7.79
N ARG A 58 15.26 25.47 7.77
CA ARG A 58 14.50 26.12 8.87
C ARG A 58 14.20 25.16 10.02
N ALA A 59 13.92 23.89 9.72
CA ALA A 59 13.75 22.84 10.73
C ALA A 59 15.02 22.64 11.57
N ALA A 60 16.19 22.59 10.91
CA ALA A 60 17.49 22.47 11.57
C ALA A 60 17.82 23.69 12.46
N GLY A 61 17.47 24.91 12.02
CA GLY A 61 17.70 26.13 12.79
C GLY A 61 16.81 26.23 14.04
N PHE A 62 15.57 25.74 13.97
CA PHE A 62 14.65 25.68 15.10
C PHE A 62 15.08 24.63 16.14
N ASP A 63 15.43 23.42 15.70
CA ASP A 63 15.90 22.34 16.59
C ASP A 63 17.17 22.77 17.35
N ALA A 64 18.13 23.42 16.68
CA ALA A 64 19.32 23.96 17.32
C ALA A 64 19.01 25.01 18.42
N LYS A 65 17.96 25.82 18.23
CA LYS A 65 17.53 26.84 19.21
C LYS A 65 16.83 26.23 20.42
N VAL A 66 16.05 25.16 20.21
CA VAL A 66 15.41 24.38 21.27
C VAL A 66 16.47 23.65 22.09
N GLN A 67 17.39 22.95 21.43
CA GLN A 67 18.46 22.17 22.08
C GLN A 67 19.32 23.02 23.02
N ARG A 68 19.60 24.28 22.65
CA ARG A 68 20.39 25.23 23.48
C ARG A 68 19.72 25.64 24.79
N ARG A 69 18.39 25.54 24.90
CA ARG A 69 17.62 25.93 26.10
C ARG A 69 17.39 24.75 27.06
N LEU A 70 17.70 23.53 26.64
CA LEU A 70 17.57 22.34 27.46
C LEU A 70 18.79 22.17 28.36
N THR A 71 18.54 21.67 29.58
CA THR A 71 19.61 21.24 30.48
C THR A 71 20.37 20.06 29.86
N PRO A 72 21.64 19.83 30.27
CA PRO A 72 22.44 18.73 29.72
C PRO A 72 21.78 17.36 29.88
N GLU A 73 21.04 17.15 30.97
CA GLU A 73 20.37 15.90 31.28
C GLU A 73 19.14 15.68 30.40
N THR A 74 18.27 16.69 30.25
CA THR A 74 17.10 16.63 29.35
C THR A 74 17.53 16.46 27.89
N ARG A 75 18.63 17.11 27.48
CA ARG A 75 19.20 16.93 26.13
C ARG A 75 19.66 15.50 25.89
N ARG A 76 20.35 14.87 26.85
CA ARG A 76 20.76 13.46 26.75
C ARG A 76 19.54 12.55 26.63
N HIS A 77 18.53 12.75 27.49
CA HIS A 77 17.32 11.93 27.47
C HIS A 77 16.57 12.01 26.13
N ILE A 78 16.40 13.21 25.57
CA ILE A 78 15.77 13.41 24.26
C ILE A 78 16.59 12.76 23.15
N ASN A 79 17.93 12.86 23.20
CA ASN A 79 18.78 12.20 22.21
C ASN A 79 18.73 10.68 22.32
N THR A 80 18.67 10.12 23.53
CA THR A 80 18.47 8.69 23.76
C THR A 80 17.12 8.24 23.21
N LEU A 81 16.04 8.98 23.48
CA LEU A 81 14.71 8.67 22.93
C LEU A 81 14.68 8.77 21.40
N ARG A 82 15.34 9.77 20.80
CA ARG A 82 15.49 9.87 19.34
C ARG A 82 16.28 8.70 18.78
N GLN A 83 17.36 8.30 19.44
CA GLN A 83 18.18 7.18 19.01
C GLN A 83 17.42 5.86 19.15
N SER A 84 16.71 5.62 20.25
CA SER A 84 15.83 4.46 20.41
C SER A 84 14.67 4.48 19.42
N ALA A 85 14.11 5.66 19.08
CA ALA A 85 13.07 5.81 18.05
C ALA A 85 13.63 5.54 16.63
N MET A 86 14.85 5.97 16.33
CA MET A 86 15.53 5.67 15.07
C MET A 86 15.94 4.20 14.98
N GLU A 87 16.40 3.59 16.08
CA GLU A 87 16.74 2.18 16.17
C GLU A 87 15.49 1.29 16.09
N THR A 88 14.36 1.71 16.66
CA THR A 88 13.07 1.01 16.52
C THR A 88 12.45 1.21 15.14
N SER A 89 12.60 2.38 14.52
CA SER A 89 12.21 2.61 13.11
C SER A 89 13.09 1.79 12.17
N SER A 90 14.41 1.79 12.39
CA SER A 90 15.38 0.98 11.65
C SER A 90 15.18 -0.52 11.89
N ALA A 91 14.80 -0.95 13.10
CA ALA A 91 14.52 -2.35 13.43
C ALA A 91 13.14 -2.81 12.91
N ALA A 92 12.19 -1.89 12.78
CA ALA A 92 10.92 -2.12 12.10
C ALA A 92 11.08 -2.16 10.58
N GLU A 93 11.99 -1.35 10.02
CA GLU A 93 12.42 -1.39 8.62
C GLU A 93 13.34 -2.58 8.32
N SER A 94 14.07 -3.09 9.32
CA SER A 94 14.98 -4.25 9.20
C SER A 94 14.36 -5.59 9.63
N ARG A 95 13.05 -5.66 9.91
CA ARG A 95 12.31 -6.92 9.81
C ARG A 95 12.18 -7.24 8.33
N GLU A 96 13.25 -7.78 7.76
CA GLU A 96 13.43 -8.22 6.36
C GLU A 96 12.36 -7.64 5.42
N SER A 97 12.51 -6.37 5.03
CA SER A 97 11.79 -5.89 3.85
C SER A 97 12.27 -6.76 2.68
N LEU A 98 11.43 -7.67 2.23
CA LEU A 98 11.67 -8.47 1.03
C LEU A 98 12.20 -7.55 -0.06
N THR A 99 13.30 -7.95 -0.72
CA THR A 99 13.74 -7.18 -1.89
C THR A 99 12.61 -7.15 -2.91
N ASP A 100 12.56 -6.15 -3.78
CA ASP A 100 11.54 -6.08 -4.85
C ASP A 100 11.49 -7.39 -5.68
N THR A 101 12.64 -8.03 -5.83
CA THR A 101 12.76 -9.38 -6.42
C THR A 101 12.10 -10.46 -5.57
N ASP A 102 12.31 -10.48 -4.26
CA ASP A 102 11.68 -11.47 -3.37
C ASP A 102 10.15 -11.28 -3.35
N ARG A 103 9.66 -10.03 -3.31
CA ARG A 103 8.22 -9.72 -3.40
C ARG A 103 7.59 -10.23 -4.69
N PHE A 104 8.24 -10.00 -5.84
CA PHE A 104 7.77 -10.57 -7.11
C PHE A 104 7.72 -12.11 -7.07
N MET A 105 8.74 -12.75 -6.50
CA MET A 105 8.82 -14.21 -6.41
C MET A 105 7.76 -14.81 -5.50
N GLU A 106 7.24 -14.05 -4.53
CA GLU A 106 6.07 -14.46 -3.73
C GLU A 106 4.76 -14.36 -4.51
N PHE A 107 4.61 -13.37 -5.39
CA PHE A 107 3.37 -13.17 -6.15
C PHE A 107 3.25 -14.13 -7.35
N TYR A 108 4.38 -14.44 -7.98
CA TYR A 108 4.43 -15.23 -9.22
C TYR A 108 3.76 -16.61 -9.14
N PRO A 109 3.91 -17.42 -8.07
CA PRO A 109 3.23 -18.70 -7.93
C PRO A 109 1.70 -18.61 -8.06
N GLY A 110 1.09 -17.48 -7.66
CA GLY A 110 -0.34 -17.24 -7.84
C GLY A 110 -0.76 -17.13 -9.32
N LEU A 111 0.14 -16.68 -10.20
CA LEU A 111 -0.07 -16.55 -11.64
C LEU A 111 0.09 -17.86 -12.40
N GLU A 112 1.09 -18.67 -12.02
CA GLU A 112 1.43 -19.94 -12.69
C GLU A 112 0.28 -20.96 -12.63
N GLY A 113 -0.61 -20.82 -11.65
CA GLY A 113 -1.75 -21.72 -11.44
C GLY A 113 -1.33 -23.07 -10.85
N ARG A 114 -2.32 -23.95 -10.60
CA ARG A 114 -2.09 -25.23 -9.90
C ARG A 114 -1.22 -26.23 -10.67
N GLU A 115 -1.08 -26.04 -11.97
CA GLU A 115 -0.38 -26.99 -12.85
C GLU A 115 1.13 -26.67 -13.00
N GLY A 116 1.63 -25.61 -12.35
CA GLY A 116 3.07 -25.42 -12.10
C GLY A 116 3.97 -25.40 -13.33
N GLY A 117 3.43 -25.01 -14.50
CA GLY A 117 4.21 -24.96 -15.75
C GLY A 117 3.87 -25.97 -16.84
N GLN A 118 2.81 -26.75 -16.69
CA GLN A 118 2.37 -27.65 -17.75
C GLN A 118 2.02 -26.88 -19.04
N PHE A 119 2.52 -27.38 -20.18
CA PHE A 119 2.14 -26.87 -21.49
C PHE A 119 0.73 -27.34 -21.82
N THR A 120 -0.14 -26.42 -22.19
CA THR A 120 -1.50 -26.70 -22.64
C THR A 120 -1.77 -26.01 -23.97
N ASN A 121 -2.55 -26.66 -24.83
CA ASN A 121 -2.98 -26.10 -26.11
C ASN A 121 -4.41 -26.56 -26.37
N TYR A 122 -5.37 -25.71 -26.03
CA TYR A 122 -6.79 -26.01 -26.23
C TYR A 122 -7.30 -25.27 -27.48
N PRO A 123 -8.02 -25.95 -28.39
CA PRO A 123 -8.52 -25.34 -29.63
C PRO A 123 -9.39 -24.09 -29.40
N ASP A 124 -10.11 -24.05 -28.28
CA ASP A 124 -11.01 -22.95 -27.92
C ASP A 124 -10.39 -21.93 -26.96
N ASP A 125 -9.07 -21.96 -26.75
CA ASP A 125 -8.38 -20.96 -25.92
C ASP A 125 -8.01 -19.73 -26.75
N PRO A 126 -8.64 -18.56 -26.53
CA PRO A 126 -8.36 -17.36 -27.29
C PRO A 126 -6.94 -16.80 -27.06
N GLY A 127 -6.24 -17.23 -26.00
CA GLY A 127 -4.83 -16.90 -25.75
C GLY A 127 -3.85 -17.80 -26.49
N GLY A 128 -4.33 -18.93 -27.01
CA GLY A 128 -3.51 -19.98 -27.62
C GLY A 128 -2.75 -20.84 -26.59
N PRO A 129 -1.74 -21.58 -27.05
CA PRO A 129 -0.86 -22.39 -26.20
C PRO A 129 -0.36 -21.62 -24.97
N THR A 130 -0.38 -22.26 -23.82
CA THR A 130 -0.03 -21.65 -22.53
C THR A 130 0.94 -22.51 -21.75
N LYS A 131 1.96 -21.90 -21.15
CA LYS A 131 2.92 -22.55 -20.25
C LYS A 131 3.38 -21.56 -19.20
N PHE A 132 3.57 -22.00 -17.95
CA PHE A 132 4.00 -21.13 -16.84
C PHE A 132 3.12 -19.88 -16.62
N GLY A 133 1.83 -19.97 -16.96
CA GLY A 133 0.87 -18.86 -16.94
C GLY A 133 0.95 -17.90 -18.12
N ALA A 134 1.98 -17.99 -18.98
CA ALA A 134 2.13 -17.15 -20.17
C ALA A 134 1.42 -17.78 -21.38
N THR A 135 0.46 -17.05 -21.94
CA THR A 135 -0.18 -17.43 -23.23
C THR A 135 0.73 -17.05 -24.40
N GLN A 136 0.59 -17.75 -25.54
CA GLN A 136 1.31 -17.44 -26.77
C GLN A 136 1.11 -15.98 -27.16
N LYS A 137 -0.15 -15.52 -27.15
CA LYS A 137 -0.48 -14.13 -27.51
C LYS A 137 0.28 -13.10 -26.65
N GLN A 138 0.34 -13.31 -25.34
CA GLN A 138 1.03 -12.40 -24.42
C GLN A 138 2.55 -12.43 -24.61
N TYR A 139 3.14 -13.63 -24.66
CA TYR A 139 4.57 -13.78 -24.78
C TYR A 139 5.09 -13.27 -26.13
N SER A 140 4.33 -13.50 -27.21
CA SER A 140 4.60 -12.94 -28.53
C SER A 140 4.60 -11.40 -28.52
N ALA A 141 3.61 -10.77 -27.90
CA ALA A 141 3.56 -9.31 -27.81
C ALA A 141 4.78 -8.71 -27.08
N TYR A 142 5.23 -9.36 -26.00
CA TYR A 142 6.42 -8.97 -25.27
C TYR A 142 7.71 -9.11 -26.11
N GLN A 143 7.86 -10.23 -26.82
CA GLN A 143 9.04 -10.47 -27.66
C GLN A 143 9.11 -9.52 -28.87
N ALA A 144 7.97 -9.17 -29.45
CA ALA A 144 7.89 -8.19 -30.54
C ALA A 144 8.41 -6.81 -30.12
N GLY A 145 8.08 -6.37 -28.90
CA GLY A 145 8.57 -5.10 -28.35
C GLY A 145 10.05 -5.08 -27.98
N LYS A 146 10.72 -6.24 -27.91
CA LYS A 146 12.14 -6.35 -27.54
C LYS A 146 13.08 -6.43 -28.74
N ASN A 147 12.67 -7.10 -29.81
CA ASN A 147 13.62 -7.59 -30.82
C ASN A 147 13.16 -7.41 -32.28
N ASP A 148 12.11 -6.62 -32.57
CA ASP A 148 11.52 -6.43 -33.92
C ASP A 148 11.17 -7.77 -34.63
N LYS A 149 11.02 -8.86 -33.88
CA LYS A 149 10.63 -10.17 -34.40
C LYS A 149 9.14 -10.38 -34.18
N THR A 150 8.42 -10.77 -35.22
CA THR A 150 7.04 -11.25 -35.13
C THR A 150 7.03 -12.70 -34.63
N PRO A 151 6.50 -12.98 -33.42
CA PRO A 151 6.54 -14.33 -32.87
C PRO A 151 5.18 -15.00 -33.10
N GLU A 152 5.10 -15.97 -34.00
CA GLU A 152 3.83 -16.61 -34.38
C GLU A 152 3.80 -18.13 -34.13
N SER A 153 4.88 -18.74 -33.62
CA SER A 153 4.91 -20.20 -33.50
C SER A 153 4.48 -20.69 -32.11
N PRO A 154 3.54 -21.65 -32.03
CA PRO A 154 3.24 -22.42 -30.80
C PRO A 154 4.47 -23.05 -30.12
N SER A 155 5.56 -23.25 -30.87
CA SER A 155 6.80 -23.81 -30.35
C SER A 155 7.51 -22.91 -29.33
N GLU A 156 7.29 -21.60 -29.37
CA GLU A 156 7.94 -20.64 -28.47
C GLU A 156 7.46 -20.80 -27.02
N VAL A 157 6.15 -20.92 -26.81
CA VAL A 157 5.60 -21.17 -25.47
C VAL A 157 5.86 -22.60 -25.01
N LYS A 158 5.87 -23.58 -25.93
CA LYS A 158 6.20 -24.97 -25.59
C LYS A 158 7.61 -25.09 -24.98
N ASN A 159 8.57 -24.37 -25.55
CA ASN A 159 9.97 -24.36 -25.11
C ASN A 159 10.28 -23.30 -24.05
N LEU A 160 9.29 -22.51 -23.62
CA LEU A 160 9.45 -21.52 -22.57
C LEU A 160 10.01 -22.19 -21.31
N THR A 161 11.06 -21.61 -20.73
CA THR A 161 11.60 -21.98 -19.42
C THR A 161 10.91 -21.18 -18.32
N ARG A 162 10.99 -21.66 -17.07
CA ARG A 162 10.34 -20.97 -15.94
C ARG A 162 11.00 -19.61 -15.69
N GLU A 163 12.31 -19.53 -15.85
CA GLU A 163 13.11 -18.32 -15.71
C GLU A 163 12.74 -17.28 -16.77
N GLN A 164 12.52 -17.70 -18.02
CA GLN A 164 12.02 -16.82 -19.07
C GLN A 164 10.60 -16.33 -18.78
N ALA A 165 9.73 -17.19 -18.26
CA ALA A 165 8.39 -16.80 -17.87
C ALA A 165 8.41 -15.78 -16.71
N GLN A 166 9.21 -16.02 -15.67
CA GLN A 166 9.43 -15.10 -14.56
C GLN A 166 9.93 -13.74 -15.06
N LYS A 167 10.95 -13.73 -15.91
CA LYS A 167 11.47 -12.49 -16.52
C LYS A 167 10.38 -11.75 -17.31
N PHE A 168 9.59 -12.48 -18.09
CA PHE A 168 8.46 -11.91 -18.82
C PHE A 168 7.45 -11.24 -17.89
N PHE A 169 7.00 -11.93 -16.82
CA PHE A 169 6.03 -11.35 -15.89
C PHE A 169 6.58 -10.19 -15.07
N ARG A 170 7.86 -10.25 -14.70
CA ARG A 170 8.56 -9.16 -14.03
C ARG A 170 8.59 -7.91 -14.91
N GLU A 171 9.17 -8.00 -16.08
CA GLU A 171 9.38 -6.84 -16.94
C GLU A 171 8.08 -6.32 -17.56
N HIS A 172 7.25 -7.22 -18.10
CA HIS A 172 6.07 -6.82 -18.88
C HIS A 172 4.87 -6.42 -18.02
N TYR A 173 4.79 -6.95 -16.79
CA TYR A 173 3.64 -6.70 -15.91
C TYR A 173 4.03 -6.02 -14.60
N TYR A 174 4.95 -6.59 -13.84
CA TYR A 174 5.26 -6.10 -12.49
C TYR A 174 5.91 -4.72 -12.51
N ASP A 175 6.97 -4.56 -13.31
CA ASP A 175 7.71 -3.30 -13.43
C ASP A 175 6.95 -2.28 -14.28
N CYS A 176 6.44 -2.70 -15.44
CA CYS A 176 5.75 -1.81 -16.38
C CYS A 176 4.50 -1.17 -15.75
N TYR A 177 3.77 -1.91 -14.91
CA TYR A 177 2.60 -1.41 -14.18
C TYR A 177 2.88 -1.12 -12.71
N ARG A 178 4.15 -0.99 -12.34
CA ARG A 178 4.63 -0.37 -11.09
C ARG A 178 4.09 -1.05 -9.83
N ALA A 179 3.90 -2.37 -9.88
CA ALA A 179 3.36 -3.14 -8.76
C ALA A 179 4.28 -3.07 -7.52
N GLY A 180 5.60 -3.02 -7.72
CA GLY A 180 6.59 -2.88 -6.65
C GLY A 180 6.49 -1.58 -5.85
N GLU A 181 5.90 -0.52 -6.42
CA GLU A 181 5.75 0.77 -5.75
C GLU A 181 4.56 0.83 -4.76
N ILE A 182 3.70 -0.19 -4.76
CA ILE A 182 2.60 -0.33 -3.81
C ILE A 182 3.13 -0.99 -2.54
N LYS A 183 2.99 -0.32 -1.40
CA LYS A 183 3.59 -0.74 -0.11
C LYS A 183 2.85 -1.87 0.58
N ASP A 184 1.53 -1.99 0.39
CA ASP A 184 0.76 -3.10 0.96
C ASP A 184 0.82 -4.30 0.01
N ASP A 185 1.49 -5.37 0.43
CA ASP A 185 1.71 -6.55 -0.42
C ASP A 185 0.42 -7.19 -0.92
N ARG A 186 -0.65 -7.16 -0.13
CA ARG A 186 -1.92 -7.77 -0.55
C ARG A 186 -2.59 -6.98 -1.66
N ILE A 187 -2.51 -5.64 -1.58
CA ILE A 187 -2.98 -4.76 -2.65
C ILE A 187 -2.11 -4.95 -3.89
N ALA A 188 -0.79 -4.96 -3.73
CA ALA A 188 0.16 -5.15 -4.81
C ALA A 188 -0.07 -6.47 -5.54
N GLU A 189 -0.18 -7.58 -4.80
CA GLU A 189 -0.42 -8.93 -5.34
C GLU A 189 -1.77 -9.01 -6.07
N HIS A 190 -2.83 -8.48 -5.48
CA HIS A 190 -4.16 -8.53 -6.09
C HIS A 190 -4.23 -7.70 -7.38
N LEU A 191 -3.69 -6.48 -7.37
CA LEU A 191 -3.66 -5.63 -8.56
C LEU A 191 -2.73 -6.19 -9.62
N PHE A 192 -1.57 -6.75 -9.25
CA PHE A 192 -0.69 -7.46 -10.17
C PHE A 192 -1.39 -8.64 -10.84
N ASP A 193 -2.13 -9.44 -10.06
CA ASP A 193 -2.93 -10.55 -10.60
C ASP A 193 -4.04 -10.08 -11.56
N ILE A 194 -4.64 -8.92 -11.27
CA ILE A 194 -5.63 -8.31 -12.17
C ILE A 194 -4.97 -7.80 -13.45
N THR A 195 -3.80 -7.15 -13.34
CA THR A 195 -3.02 -6.63 -14.46
C THR A 195 -2.70 -7.73 -15.47
N VAL A 196 -2.37 -8.95 -14.99
CA VAL A 196 -2.08 -10.09 -15.86
C VAL A 196 -3.33 -10.68 -16.51
N ASN A 197 -4.43 -10.82 -15.76
CA ASN A 197 -5.60 -11.59 -16.20
C ASN A 197 -6.68 -10.72 -16.88
N PRO A 198 -7.51 -9.94 -16.15
CA PRO A 198 -8.37 -8.95 -16.79
C PRO A 198 -7.64 -7.83 -17.53
N GLY A 199 -6.37 -7.56 -17.24
CA GLY A 199 -5.58 -6.56 -17.93
C GLY A 199 -5.31 -5.29 -17.12
N PRO A 200 -4.31 -4.50 -17.55
CA PRO A 200 -3.76 -3.36 -16.80
C PRO A 200 -4.73 -2.21 -16.58
N GLU A 201 -5.48 -1.82 -17.62
CA GLU A 201 -6.46 -0.72 -17.55
C GLU A 201 -7.53 -1.00 -16.48
N ARG A 202 -8.03 -2.24 -16.43
CA ARG A 202 -9.01 -2.67 -15.43
C ARG A 202 -8.42 -2.67 -14.02
N SER A 203 -7.17 -3.11 -13.88
CA SER A 203 -6.46 -3.09 -12.59
C SER A 203 -6.42 -1.69 -12.00
N ALA A 204 -5.93 -0.71 -12.77
CA ALA A 204 -5.88 0.67 -12.35
C ALA A 204 -7.26 1.27 -12.14
N LYS A 205 -8.19 1.10 -13.10
CA LYS A 205 -9.54 1.68 -13.02
C LYS A 205 -10.30 1.17 -11.80
N TRP A 206 -10.26 -0.13 -11.51
CA TRP A 206 -10.95 -0.70 -10.36
C TRP A 206 -10.36 -0.22 -9.04
N ALA A 207 -9.03 -0.10 -8.96
CA ALA A 207 -8.36 0.48 -7.79
C ALA A 207 -8.78 1.94 -7.57
N GLN A 208 -8.77 2.76 -8.63
CA GLN A 208 -9.13 4.17 -8.59
C GLN A 208 -10.58 4.38 -8.11
N GLU A 209 -11.53 3.65 -8.73
CA GLU A 209 -12.94 3.68 -8.34
C GLU A 209 -13.15 3.21 -6.89
N ALA A 210 -12.41 2.19 -6.44
CA ALA A 210 -12.51 1.69 -5.07
C ALA A 210 -11.95 2.70 -4.05
N VAL A 211 -10.81 3.32 -4.34
CA VAL A 211 -10.23 4.37 -3.48
C VAL A 211 -11.19 5.56 -3.36
N ASN A 212 -11.72 6.06 -4.47
CA ASN A 212 -12.68 7.17 -4.46
C ASN A 212 -13.96 6.82 -3.67
N ALA A 213 -14.47 5.60 -3.84
CA ALA A 213 -15.65 5.14 -3.11
C ALA A 213 -15.39 5.08 -1.59
N VAL A 214 -14.23 4.57 -1.17
CA VAL A 214 -13.85 4.46 0.25
C VAL A 214 -13.59 5.82 0.88
N LYS A 215 -12.90 6.71 0.18
CA LYS A 215 -12.65 8.09 0.64
C LYS A 215 -13.90 8.97 0.60
N GLY A 216 -14.99 8.52 -0.03
CA GLY A 216 -16.23 9.29 -0.20
C GLY A 216 -16.07 10.54 -1.07
N THR A 217 -14.98 10.66 -1.81
CA THR A 217 -14.64 11.81 -2.66
C THR A 217 -13.95 11.34 -3.93
N LYS A 218 -14.11 12.09 -5.04
CA LYS A 218 -13.34 11.87 -6.28
C LYS A 218 -11.95 12.49 -6.15
N SER A 219 -11.17 11.97 -5.21
CA SER A 219 -9.84 12.47 -4.84
C SER A 219 -8.77 12.18 -5.90
N ILE A 220 -8.96 11.12 -6.71
CA ILE A 220 -8.03 10.73 -7.79
C ILE A 220 -8.78 10.51 -9.12
N PRO A 221 -8.12 10.71 -10.28
CA PRO A 221 -8.70 10.41 -11.58
C PRO A 221 -8.94 8.89 -11.72
N GLU A 222 -10.01 8.56 -12.44
CA GLU A 222 -10.36 7.18 -12.79
C GLU A 222 -10.04 6.94 -14.27
N ASP A 223 -8.79 7.16 -14.67
CA ASP A 223 -8.34 7.11 -16.07
C ASP A 223 -7.83 5.74 -16.53
N GLY A 224 -7.78 4.75 -15.63
CA GLY A 224 -7.23 3.43 -15.93
C GLY A 224 -5.71 3.38 -16.04
N ILE A 225 -5.00 4.40 -15.53
CA ILE A 225 -3.54 4.47 -15.53
C ILE A 225 -3.00 4.29 -14.11
N MET A 226 -2.10 3.32 -13.89
CA MET A 226 -1.40 3.13 -12.61
C MET A 226 -0.29 4.18 -12.41
N GLY A 227 -0.70 5.44 -12.28
CA GLY A 227 0.18 6.60 -12.13
C GLY A 227 0.62 6.85 -10.68
N SER A 228 1.51 7.82 -10.50
CA SER A 228 2.02 8.22 -9.16
C SER A 228 0.90 8.69 -8.23
N ILE A 229 -0.13 9.35 -8.77
CA ILE A 229 -1.31 9.78 -8.00
C ILE A 229 -2.07 8.58 -7.44
N THR A 230 -2.34 7.55 -8.28
CA THR A 230 -3.03 6.33 -7.84
C THR A 230 -2.19 5.55 -6.82
N ILE A 231 -0.89 5.38 -7.07
CA ILE A 231 0.02 4.68 -6.16
C ILE A 231 0.13 5.42 -4.82
N GLY A 232 0.25 6.75 -4.84
CA GLY A 232 0.26 7.58 -3.64
C GLY A 232 -1.00 7.36 -2.80
N ALA A 233 -2.17 7.44 -3.43
CA ALA A 233 -3.44 7.23 -2.74
C ALA A 233 -3.58 5.82 -2.15
N LEU A 234 -3.12 4.78 -2.84
CA LEU A 234 -3.10 3.40 -2.32
C LEU A 234 -2.17 3.27 -1.09
N ASN A 235 -1.02 3.92 -1.12
CA ASN A 235 -0.03 3.88 -0.05
C ASN A 235 -0.45 4.68 1.19
N GLU A 236 -1.35 5.65 1.04
CA GLU A 236 -1.91 6.47 2.13
C GLU A 236 -3.13 5.85 2.81
N LEU A 237 -3.64 4.72 2.31
CA LEU A 237 -4.79 4.05 2.93
C LEU A 237 -4.46 3.58 4.35
N SER A 238 -5.35 3.89 5.29
CA SER A 238 -5.35 3.27 6.62
C SER A 238 -5.69 1.77 6.53
N PRO A 239 -5.37 0.95 7.55
CA PRO A 239 -5.64 -0.49 7.50
C PRO A 239 -7.11 -0.85 7.21
N GLY A 240 -8.07 -0.07 7.73
CA GLY A 240 -9.50 -0.26 7.47
C GLY A 240 -9.87 0.05 6.02
N GLU A 241 -9.36 1.16 5.48
CA GLU A 241 -9.60 1.56 4.10
C GLU A 241 -8.97 0.58 3.10
N ARG A 242 -7.77 0.06 3.39
CA ARG A 242 -7.14 -1.00 2.58
C ARG A 242 -8.06 -2.21 2.43
N GLN A 243 -8.71 -2.61 3.52
CA GLN A 243 -9.64 -3.72 3.49
C GLN A 243 -10.84 -3.45 2.61
N GLN A 244 -11.46 -2.27 2.76
CA GLN A 244 -12.62 -1.90 1.97
C GLN A 244 -12.26 -1.80 0.48
N VAL A 245 -11.10 -1.21 0.15
CA VAL A 245 -10.59 -1.15 -1.23
C VAL A 245 -10.41 -2.55 -1.79
N MET A 246 -9.77 -3.46 -1.05
CA MET A 246 -9.57 -4.85 -1.47
C MET A 246 -10.89 -5.59 -1.73
N ASP A 247 -11.88 -5.41 -0.86
CA ASP A 247 -13.20 -6.05 -0.99
C ASP A 247 -13.97 -5.53 -2.21
N LEU A 248 -13.88 -4.21 -2.48
CA LEU A 248 -14.49 -3.56 -3.64
C LEU A 248 -13.81 -3.98 -4.94
N VAL A 249 -12.48 -4.01 -4.99
CA VAL A 249 -11.72 -4.49 -6.15
C VAL A 249 -12.06 -5.96 -6.44
N ALA A 250 -12.17 -6.80 -5.41
CA ALA A 250 -12.59 -8.19 -5.56
C ALA A 250 -14.02 -8.31 -6.12
N GLU A 251 -14.95 -7.45 -5.70
CA GLU A 251 -16.31 -7.45 -6.24
C GLU A 251 -16.35 -7.00 -7.71
N LYS A 252 -15.62 -5.93 -8.05
CA LYS A 252 -15.50 -5.46 -9.44
C LYS A 252 -14.96 -6.56 -10.34
N ARG A 253 -13.94 -7.28 -9.88
CA ARG A 253 -13.38 -8.44 -10.58
C ARG A 253 -14.37 -9.59 -10.72
N ALA A 254 -15.08 -9.95 -9.66
CA ALA A 254 -16.10 -11.00 -9.70
C ALA A 254 -17.23 -10.64 -10.68
N ASN A 255 -17.70 -9.39 -10.66
CA ASN A 255 -18.71 -8.89 -11.60
C ASN A 255 -18.22 -8.94 -13.04
N HIS A 256 -16.98 -8.56 -13.31
CA HIS A 256 -16.40 -8.71 -14.64
C HIS A 256 -16.47 -10.16 -15.15
N TYR A 257 -16.15 -11.14 -14.31
CA TYR A 257 -16.26 -12.55 -14.70
C TYR A 257 -17.70 -13.01 -14.91
N ARG A 258 -18.64 -12.56 -14.07
CA ARG A 258 -20.08 -12.82 -14.25
C ARG A 258 -20.59 -12.27 -15.57
N GLU A 259 -20.26 -11.02 -15.90
CA GLU A 259 -20.66 -10.38 -17.15
C GLU A 259 -20.06 -11.08 -18.37
N ARG A 260 -18.76 -11.40 -18.33
CA ARG A 260 -18.12 -12.17 -19.40
C ARG A 260 -18.76 -13.54 -19.60
N ALA A 261 -19.10 -14.25 -18.53
CA ALA A 261 -19.73 -15.58 -18.61
C ALA A 261 -21.11 -15.57 -19.29
N LYS A 262 -21.77 -14.41 -19.44
CA LYS A 262 -23.03 -14.29 -20.21
C LYS A 262 -22.80 -14.46 -21.70
N VAL A 263 -21.63 -14.06 -22.20
CA VAL A 263 -21.32 -14.00 -23.64
C VAL A 263 -20.20 -14.96 -24.07
N ASP A 264 -19.33 -15.37 -23.13
CA ASP A 264 -18.16 -16.20 -23.37
C ASP A 264 -18.36 -17.57 -22.70
N THR A 265 -18.58 -18.61 -23.53
CA THR A 265 -18.84 -19.98 -23.06
C THR A 265 -17.63 -20.61 -22.39
N HIS A 266 -16.40 -20.21 -22.76
CA HIS A 266 -15.18 -20.66 -22.12
C HIS A 266 -15.09 -20.10 -20.68
N VAL A 267 -15.33 -18.79 -20.52
CA VAL A 267 -15.40 -18.16 -19.19
C VAL A 267 -16.52 -18.76 -18.37
N LYS A 268 -17.69 -19.03 -18.96
CA LYS A 268 -18.83 -19.67 -18.27
C LYS A 268 -18.44 -21.03 -17.67
N LYS A 269 -17.73 -21.88 -18.42
CA LYS A 269 -17.24 -23.19 -17.93
C LYS A 269 -16.27 -23.04 -16.75
N LYS A 270 -15.44 -21.98 -16.73
CA LYS A 270 -14.44 -21.72 -15.70
C LYS A 270 -14.91 -20.79 -14.57
N LEU A 271 -16.15 -20.28 -14.63
CA LEU A 271 -16.62 -19.18 -13.78
C LEU A 271 -16.42 -19.44 -12.28
N ARG A 272 -16.71 -20.65 -11.80
CA ARG A 272 -16.51 -21.01 -10.39
C ARG A 272 -15.06 -20.80 -9.94
N GLY A 273 -14.09 -21.22 -10.75
CA GLY A 273 -12.66 -21.04 -10.44
C GLY A 273 -12.25 -19.57 -10.46
N LEU A 274 -12.78 -18.81 -11.42
CA LEU A 274 -12.52 -17.37 -11.55
C LEU A 274 -13.10 -16.56 -10.38
N LEU A 275 -14.31 -16.91 -9.91
CA LEU A 275 -14.91 -16.31 -8.72
C LEU A 275 -14.10 -16.66 -7.45
N ASN A 276 -13.65 -17.90 -7.32
CA ASN A 276 -12.78 -18.29 -6.20
C ASN A 276 -11.47 -17.50 -6.20
N ARG A 277 -10.86 -17.25 -7.38
CA ARG A 277 -9.67 -16.40 -7.52
C ARG A 277 -9.96 -14.94 -7.19
N ALA A 278 -11.12 -14.41 -7.61
CA ALA A 278 -11.49 -13.03 -7.29
C ALA A 278 -11.64 -12.82 -5.77
N TYR A 279 -12.23 -13.79 -5.07
CA TYR A 279 -12.47 -13.67 -3.63
C TYR A 279 -11.33 -14.19 -2.75
N SER A 280 -10.30 -14.85 -3.29
CA SER A 280 -9.15 -15.27 -2.48
C SER A 280 -8.38 -14.10 -1.87
N PHE A 281 -8.50 -12.91 -2.48
CA PHE A 281 -7.88 -11.67 -2.01
C PHE A 281 -8.70 -10.91 -0.97
N ARG A 282 -9.96 -11.31 -0.71
CA ARG A 282 -10.72 -10.78 0.43
C ARG A 282 -10.12 -11.34 1.71
N LEU A 283 -9.93 -10.52 2.74
CA LEU A 283 -9.54 -11.10 4.02
C LEU A 283 -10.68 -11.97 4.53
N LYS A 284 -10.33 -13.15 5.02
CA LYS A 284 -11.22 -13.87 5.91
C LYS A 284 -11.39 -12.97 7.14
N LYS A 285 -12.62 -12.54 7.43
CA LYS A 285 -12.93 -11.93 8.75
C LYS A 285 -12.31 -12.86 9.78
N GLY A 286 -11.36 -12.35 10.56
CA GLY A 286 -10.75 -13.13 11.64
C GLY A 286 -11.87 -13.77 12.45
N LYS A 287 -11.73 -15.06 12.77
CA LYS A 287 -12.54 -15.62 13.85
C LYS A 287 -12.29 -14.71 15.05
N GLN A 288 -13.35 -14.04 15.49
CA GLN A 288 -13.39 -13.32 16.76
C GLN A 288 -13.04 -14.27 17.90
#